data_AF-A0A3T0KZ65-F1
#
_entry.id   AF-A0A3T0KZ65-F1
#
_cell.length_a   1.000
_cell.length_b   1.000
_cell.length_c   1.000
_cell.angle_alpha   90.00
_cell.angle_beta   90.00
_cell.angle_gamma   90.00
#
_symmetry.space_group_name_H-M   'P 1'
#
loop_
_entity.id
_entity.type
_entity.pdbx_description
1 polymer ?
#
loop_
_entity_poly.entity_id
_entity_poly.type
_entity_poly.pdbx_seq_one_letter_code
_entity_poly.pdbx_strand_id
1 'polypeptide(L)'
;MFVTHSFRIPYEKYLYEELRMMQREAASVWNDIVREATSYYVSRKKWLSKTEIQSVRKQTYQLHSQTVQAIADKYEANRETIRQLRKTDKKAKYPWRRKYYYCIP
;
A
#
# COMPACT_ATOMS: atom_id res chain seq x y z
N MET A 1 -19.14 -27.64 19.95
CA MET A 1 -18.24 -26.88 20.84
C MET A 1 -16.89 -26.81 20.14
N PHE A 2 -16.48 -25.65 19.62
CA PHE A 2 -15.19 -25.53 18.93
C PHE A 2 -14.09 -25.33 19.98
N VAL A 3 -13.23 -26.33 20.15
CA VAL A 3 -12.07 -26.24 21.05
C VAL A 3 -10.96 -25.54 20.29
N THR A 4 -10.91 -24.22 20.35
CA THR A 4 -9.81 -23.45 19.76
C THR A 4 -8.55 -23.65 20.61
N HIS A 5 -7.66 -24.54 20.17
CA HIS A 5 -6.34 -24.71 20.77
C HIS A 5 -5.47 -23.52 20.36
N SER A 6 -5.23 -22.60 21.28
CA SER A 6 -4.25 -21.53 21.08
C SER A 6 -2.85 -22.06 21.37
N PHE A 7 -1.96 -22.04 20.38
CA PHE A 7 -0.54 -22.28 20.60
C PHE A 7 0.24 -20.99 20.39
N ARG A 8 1.26 -20.77 21.22
CA ARG A 8 2.17 -19.64 21.06
C ARG A 8 3.29 -20.09 20.14
N ILE A 9 3.39 -19.50 18.95
CA ILE A 9 4.55 -19.72 18.09
C ILE A 9 5.77 -19.22 18.87
N PRO A 10 6.77 -20.08 19.16
CA PRO A 10 8.01 -19.60 19.75
C PRO A 10 8.71 -18.74 18.69
N TYR A 11 8.92 -17.45 18.99
CA TYR A 11 9.65 -16.55 18.11
C TYR A 11 10.56 -15.63 18.91
N GLU A 12 11.63 -15.20 18.26
CA GLU A 12 12.58 -14.23 18.81
C GLU A 12 11.98 -12.84 18.75
N LYS A 13 12.01 -12.11 19.87
CA LYS A 13 11.34 -10.80 20.00
C LYS A 13 11.83 -9.79 18.95
N TYR A 14 13.13 -9.80 18.63
CA TYR A 14 13.71 -8.85 17.67
C TYR A 14 13.12 -9.02 16.25
N LEU A 15 12.82 -10.27 15.83
CA LEU A 15 12.27 -10.55 14.52
C LEU A 15 10.89 -9.88 14.34
N TYR A 16 10.11 -9.84 15.42
CA TYR A 16 8.81 -9.15 15.41
C TYR A 16 8.97 -7.63 15.33
N GLU A 17 9.95 -7.07 16.04
CA GLU A 17 10.25 -5.64 16.00
C GLU A 17 10.71 -5.23 14.60
N GLU A 18 11.59 -6.00 13.97
CA GLU A 18 12.05 -5.78 12.60
C GLU A 18 10.89 -5.84 11.59
N LEU A 19 10.06 -6.90 11.67
CA LEU A 19 8.87 -7.02 10.83
C LEU A 19 7.93 -5.82 11.01
N ARG A 20 7.72 -5.36 12.25
CA ARG A 20 6.91 -4.17 12.53
C ARG A 20 7.50 -2.91 11.94
N MET A 21 8.82 -2.74 11.97
CA MET A 21 9.48 -1.61 11.32
C MET A 21 9.27 -1.65 9.81
N MET A 22 9.47 -2.80 9.18
CA MET A 22 9.22 -2.96 7.74
C MET A 22 7.74 -2.72 7.35
N GLN A 23 6.79 -3.15 8.19
CA GLN A 23 5.36 -2.89 7.98
C GLN A 23 5.01 -1.40 8.06
N ARG A 24 5.71 -0.63 8.91
CA ARG A 24 5.55 0.82 9.00
C ARG A 24 6.17 1.50 7.78
N GLU A 25 7.33 1.06 7.35
CA GLU A 25 7.99 1.56 6.14
C GLU A 25 7.12 1.31 4.89
N ALA A 26 6.54 0.10 4.76
CA ALA A 26 5.61 -0.22 3.70
C ALA A 26 4.35 0.66 3.75
N ALA A 27 3.90 1.05 4.95
CA ALA A 27 2.80 1.99 5.12
C ALA A 27 3.18 3.41 4.66
N SER A 28 4.40 3.86 4.93
CA SER A 28 4.94 5.11 4.41
C SER A 28 4.92 5.12 2.88
N VAL A 29 5.41 4.05 2.24
CA VAL A 29 5.33 3.88 0.78
C VAL A 29 3.89 4.05 0.29
N TRP A 30 2.95 3.31 0.85
CA TRP A 30 1.54 3.41 0.47
C TRP A 30 0.98 4.84 0.63
N ASN A 31 1.26 5.47 1.77
CA ASN A 31 0.75 6.80 2.09
C ASN A 31 1.28 7.86 1.14
N ASP A 32 2.56 7.77 0.80
CA ASP A 32 3.18 8.69 -0.13
C ASP A 32 2.62 8.49 -1.55
N ILE A 33 2.37 7.25 -1.99
CA ILE A 33 1.74 6.96 -3.30
C ILE A 33 0.37 7.63 -3.36
N VAL A 34 -0.46 7.40 -2.33
CA VAL A 34 -1.81 7.98 -2.26
C VAL A 34 -1.75 9.50 -2.27
N ARG A 35 -0.82 10.10 -1.51
CA ARG A 35 -0.64 11.55 -1.45
C ARG A 35 -0.26 12.12 -2.81
N GLU A 36 0.80 11.59 -3.43
CA GLU A 36 1.31 12.06 -4.72
C GLU A 36 0.29 11.89 -5.84
N ALA A 37 -0.35 10.71 -5.93
CA ALA A 37 -1.38 10.44 -6.91
C ALA A 37 -2.58 11.38 -6.77
N THR A 38 -2.99 11.68 -5.53
CA THR A 38 -4.07 12.64 -5.27
C THR A 38 -3.66 14.06 -5.66
N SER A 39 -2.48 14.52 -5.24
CA SER A 39 -1.96 15.86 -5.58
C SER A 39 -1.78 16.05 -7.10
N TYR A 40 -1.28 15.03 -7.78
CA TYR A 40 -1.12 15.04 -9.23
C TYR A 40 -2.47 15.10 -9.95
N TYR A 41 -3.45 14.33 -9.48
CA TYR A 41 -4.80 14.37 -10.03
C TYR A 41 -5.47 15.72 -9.80
N VAL A 42 -5.33 16.31 -8.61
CA VAL A 42 -5.91 17.62 -8.30
C VAL A 42 -5.36 18.70 -9.22
N SER A 43 -4.04 18.71 -9.46
CA SER A 43 -3.34 19.71 -10.27
C SER A 43 -3.50 19.52 -11.77
N ARG A 44 -3.34 18.30 -12.30
CA ARG A 44 -3.32 18.03 -13.76
C ARG A 44 -4.59 17.39 -14.29
N LYS A 45 -5.55 17.03 -13.43
CA LYS A 45 -6.76 16.24 -13.77
C LYS A 45 -6.46 14.92 -14.47
N LYS A 46 -5.24 14.41 -14.30
CA LYS A 46 -4.76 13.13 -14.84
C LYS A 46 -4.23 12.28 -13.70
N TRP A 47 -4.34 10.96 -13.83
CA TRP A 47 -3.78 10.03 -12.87
C TRP A 47 -2.33 9.72 -13.22
N LEU A 48 -1.48 9.57 -12.21
CA LEU A 48 -0.12 9.04 -12.37
C LEU A 48 -0.15 7.61 -12.92
N SER A 49 0.72 7.32 -13.87
CA SER A 49 0.93 5.98 -14.39
C SER A 49 1.76 5.13 -13.42
N LYS A 50 1.65 3.81 -13.53
CA LYS A 50 2.44 2.86 -12.74
C LYS A 50 3.95 3.11 -12.88
N THR A 51 4.42 3.35 -14.10
CA THR A 51 5.84 3.57 -14.38
C THR A 51 6.36 4.84 -13.71
N GLU A 52 5.56 5.92 -13.70
CA GLU A 52 5.90 7.15 -12.98
C GLU A 52 5.92 6.95 -11.46
N ILE A 53 4.96 6.21 -10.90
CA ILE A 53 4.93 5.91 -9.47
C ILE A 53 6.16 5.08 -9.07
N GLN A 54 6.53 4.10 -9.89
CA GLN A 54 7.67 3.24 -9.62
C GLN A 54 9.01 3.98 -9.81
N SER A 55 9.13 4.86 -10.81
CA SER A 55 10.38 5.56 -11.09
C SER A 55 10.76 6.53 -9.98
N VAL A 56 9.79 7.28 -9.45
CA VAL A 56 9.99 8.23 -8.34
C VAL A 56 10.48 7.55 -7.06
N ARG A 57 10.20 6.25 -6.90
CA ARG A 57 10.41 5.51 -5.64
C ARG A 57 11.58 4.54 -5.67
N LYS A 58 12.32 4.48 -6.77
CA LYS A 58 13.54 3.69 -6.81
C LYS A 58 14.53 4.25 -5.78
N GLN A 59 15.02 3.37 -4.90
CA GLN A 59 16.06 3.64 -3.90
C GLN A 59 15.70 4.61 -2.76
N THR A 60 14.43 4.97 -2.57
CA THR A 60 14.01 5.91 -1.51
C THR A 60 13.72 5.25 -0.16
N TYR A 61 13.42 3.94 -0.16
CA TYR A 61 12.91 3.23 1.01
C TYR A 61 13.84 2.10 1.43
N GLN A 62 13.86 1.79 2.72
CA GLN A 62 14.60 0.65 3.28
C GLN A 62 13.80 -0.66 3.10
N LEU A 63 13.30 -0.90 1.89
CA LEU A 63 12.55 -2.08 1.50
C LEU A 63 13.13 -2.66 0.23
N HIS A 64 12.94 -3.97 0.05
CA HIS A 64 13.29 -4.61 -1.21
C HIS A 64 12.53 -3.97 -2.36
N SER A 65 13.20 -3.76 -3.50
CA SER A 65 12.63 -3.06 -4.65
C SER A 65 11.36 -3.73 -5.17
N GLN A 66 11.29 -5.07 -5.11
CA GLN A 66 10.09 -5.84 -5.48
C GLN A 66 8.90 -5.53 -4.56
N THR A 67 9.14 -5.33 -3.26
CA THR A 67 8.08 -4.96 -2.31
C THR A 67 7.47 -3.60 -2.67
N VAL A 68 8.32 -2.61 -2.95
CA VAL A 68 7.86 -1.27 -3.37
C VAL A 68 7.06 -1.35 -4.67
N GLN A 69 7.52 -2.14 -5.65
CA GLN A 69 6.81 -2.38 -6.90
C GLN A 69 5.45 -3.06 -6.66
N ALA A 70 5.38 -4.09 -5.81
CA ALA A 70 4.14 -4.78 -5.48
C ALA A 70 3.12 -3.85 -4.77
N ILE A 71 3.59 -2.92 -3.93
CA ILE A 71 2.71 -1.91 -3.31
C ILE A 71 2.16 -0.95 -4.37
N ALA A 72 2.98 -0.50 -5.31
CA ALA A 72 2.55 0.36 -6.42
C ALA A 72 1.53 -0.36 -7.33
N ASP A 73 1.76 -1.63 -7.63
CA ASP A 73 0.88 -2.47 -8.44
C ASP A 73 -0.47 -2.66 -7.77
N LYS A 74 -0.47 -2.87 -6.45
CA LYS A 74 -1.70 -2.95 -5.65
C LYS A 74 -2.46 -1.63 -5.61
N TYR A 75 -1.76 -0.48 -5.59
CA TYR A 75 -2.42 0.82 -5.71
C TYR A 75 -3.12 0.98 -7.07
N GLU A 76 -2.44 0.64 -8.16
CA GLU A 76 -3.02 0.71 -9.50
C GLU A 76 -4.23 -0.21 -9.65
N ALA A 77 -4.12 -1.46 -9.19
CA ALA A 77 -5.23 -2.40 -9.20
C ALA A 77 -6.45 -1.86 -8.45
N ASN A 78 -6.25 -1.34 -7.23
CA ASN A 78 -7.34 -0.73 -6.45
C ASN A 78 -7.97 0.47 -7.16
N ARG A 79 -7.15 1.33 -7.78
CA ARG A 79 -7.65 2.47 -8.55
C ARG A 79 -8.51 2.00 -9.72
N GLU A 80 -8.06 0.99 -10.46
CA GLU A 80 -8.79 0.45 -11.60
C GLU A 80 -10.10 -0.19 -11.16
N THR A 81 -10.11 -0.97 -10.09
CA THR A 81 -11.34 -1.52 -9.50
C THR A 81 -12.34 -0.42 -9.16
N ILE A 82 -11.91 0.65 -8.50
CA ILE A 82 -12.79 1.78 -8.17
C ILE A 82 -13.26 2.50 -9.45
N ARG A 83 -12.40 2.65 -10.46
CA ARG A 83 -12.79 3.25 -11.74
C ARG A 83 -13.94 2.47 -12.40
N GLN A 84 -13.88 1.14 -12.35
CA GLN A 84 -14.96 0.28 -12.86
C GLN A 84 -16.21 0.37 -11.98
N LEU A 85 -16.05 0.31 -10.65
CA LEU A 85 -17.18 0.41 -9.72
C LEU A 85 -17.92 1.75 -9.84
N ARG A 86 -17.22 2.86 -10.11
CA ARG A 86 -17.86 4.18 -10.28
C ARG A 86 -18.74 4.30 -11.52
N LYS A 87 -18.70 3.33 -12.44
CA LYS A 87 -19.68 3.24 -13.54
C LYS A 87 -21.08 2.92 -13.02
N THR A 88 -21.18 2.13 -11.95
CA THR A 88 -22.45 1.71 -11.35
C THR A 88 -22.72 2.44 -10.02
N ASP A 89 -21.73 2.49 -9.12
CA ASP A 89 -21.81 3.20 -7.84
C ASP A 89 -20.90 4.44 -7.81
N LYS A 90 -21.50 5.61 -8.05
CA LYS A 90 -20.78 6.90 -8.04
C LYS A 90 -20.18 7.25 -6.68
N LYS A 91 -20.62 6.62 -5.57
CA LYS A 91 -20.12 6.87 -4.20
C LYS A 91 -18.82 6.13 -3.89
N ALA A 92 -18.41 5.15 -4.71
CA ALA A 92 -17.15 4.44 -4.52
C ALA A 92 -15.95 5.41 -4.50
N LYS A 93 -15.12 5.33 -3.45
CA LYS A 93 -14.01 6.25 -3.20
C LYS A 93 -12.68 5.67 -3.67
N TYR A 94 -11.89 6.45 -4.41
CA TYR A 94 -10.50 6.10 -4.76
C TYR A 94 -9.65 5.95 -3.50
N PRO A 95 -8.51 5.24 -3.53
CA PRO A 95 -7.66 5.10 -2.35
C PRO A 95 -7.29 6.47 -1.75
N TRP A 96 -7.71 6.71 -0.51
CA TRP A 96 -7.54 8.01 0.18
C TRP A 96 -7.01 7.85 1.61
N ARG A 97 -7.14 6.65 2.18
CA ARG A 97 -6.88 6.42 3.61
C ARG A 97 -5.39 6.16 3.84
N ARG A 98 -4.82 6.93 4.77
CA ARG A 98 -3.49 6.68 5.32
C ARG A 98 -3.50 5.45 6.23
N LYS A 99 -2.38 4.74 6.25
CA LYS A 99 -2.17 3.52 7.04
C LYS A 99 -0.98 3.71 7.96
N TYR A 100 -1.06 3.11 9.15
CA TYR A 100 0.05 3.09 10.10
C TYR A 100 0.88 1.81 9.98
N TYR A 101 0.22 0.70 9.63
CA TYR A 101 0.86 -0.56 9.23
C TYR A 101 0.32 -0.97 7.86
N TYR A 102 1.21 -1.54 7.05
CA TYR A 102 0.87 -2.14 5.77
C TYR A 102 1.37 -3.57 5.72
N CYS A 103 0.56 -4.46 5.14
CA CYS A 103 0.97 -5.84 4.94
C CYS A 103 2.01 -5.87 3.82
N ILE A 104 3.21 -6.35 4.13
CA ILE A 104 4.30 -6.52 3.18
C ILE A 104 3.86 -7.64 2.21
N PRO A 105 3.63 -7.33 0.92
CA PRO A 105 3.28 -8.33 -0.08
C PRO A 105 4.45 -9.21 -0.46
#